data_AF-A0AAE1CKZ7-F1
#
_entry.id   AF-A0AAE1CKZ7-F1
#
_cell.length_a   1.000
_cell.length_b   1.000
_cell.length_c   1.000
_cell.angle_alpha   90.00
_cell.angle_beta   90.00
_cell.angle_gamma   90.00
#
_symmetry.space_group_name_H-M   'P 1'
#
loop_
_entity.id
_entity.type
_entity.pdbx_description
1 polymer ?
#
loop_
_entity_poly.entity_id
_entity_poly.type
_entity_poly.pdbx_seq_one_letter_code
_entity_poly.pdbx_strand_id
1 'polypeptide(L)'
;MASGCGAVFITAAVLLMLGPPAAKGNFLYFKPGQEYQYRFTSDTSMKGIDKFSLAAKVGYTNIGEDEDSQEIYLHVPELSLVAGTGKSSGNVLDDWDMAKWFSFKLSRRGEVTTVYHDPAEDDHKLAMKKGFAGLLASRLHDSHETDLVREHPKGWTYDVKEFGHEGHHDATYVARLDKEGNHVFLKTRSQHPLENARSNYTKVYTHRYTKVYTHRYT
;
A
#
# COMPACT_ATOMS: atom_id res chain seq x y z
N MET A 1 -41.57 13.12 -65.83
CA MET A 1 -41.01 11.89 -65.24
C MET A 1 -39.60 12.20 -64.76
N ALA A 2 -39.30 11.76 -63.52
CA ALA A 2 -38.00 11.69 -62.85
C ALA A 2 -37.19 12.99 -62.63
N SER A 3 -37.46 13.59 -61.46
CA SER A 3 -36.53 14.41 -60.68
C SER A 3 -35.44 13.50 -60.09
N GLY A 4 -34.16 13.79 -60.37
CA GLY A 4 -33.01 13.10 -59.79
C GLY A 4 -32.41 13.92 -58.66
N CYS A 5 -32.83 13.62 -57.43
CA CYS A 5 -32.33 14.21 -56.20
C CYS A 5 -30.93 13.66 -55.89
N GLY A 6 -29.89 14.49 -55.99
CA GLY A 6 -28.53 14.14 -55.60
C GLY A 6 -28.42 14.07 -54.08
N ALA A 7 -28.25 12.86 -53.54
CA ALA A 7 -28.00 12.64 -52.12
C ALA A 7 -26.59 13.15 -51.75
N VAL A 8 -26.54 14.23 -50.99
CA VAL A 8 -25.31 14.70 -50.33
C VAL A 8 -25.09 13.82 -49.11
N PHE A 9 -24.08 12.95 -49.17
CA PHE A 9 -23.63 12.20 -48.00
C PHE A 9 -22.89 13.15 -47.05
N ILE A 10 -23.56 13.58 -45.99
CA ILE A 10 -22.91 14.20 -44.84
C ILE A 10 -22.22 13.06 -44.08
N THR A 11 -20.93 12.86 -44.32
CA THR A 11 -20.07 12.07 -43.42
C THR A 11 -19.99 12.81 -42.08
N ALA A 12 -20.87 12.44 -41.15
CA ALA A 12 -20.73 12.82 -39.75
C ALA A 12 -19.43 12.22 -39.23
N ALA A 13 -18.41 13.06 -39.07
CA ALA A 13 -17.22 12.72 -38.30
C ALA A 13 -17.67 12.51 -36.85
N VAL A 14 -17.90 11.27 -36.46
CA VAL A 14 -18.01 10.88 -35.06
C VAL A 14 -16.63 11.07 -34.46
N LEU A 15 -16.40 12.28 -33.95
CA LEU A 15 -15.28 12.61 -33.09
C LEU A 15 -15.51 11.80 -31.80
N LEU A 16 -15.01 10.57 -31.77
CA LEU A 16 -14.82 9.82 -30.53
C LEU A 16 -13.95 10.71 -29.64
N MET A 17 -14.61 11.38 -28.69
CA MET A 17 -14.00 12.01 -27.54
C MET A 17 -13.29 10.92 -26.74
N LEU A 18 -12.12 10.50 -27.22
CA LEU A 18 -11.10 9.89 -26.39
C LEU A 18 -10.68 11.00 -25.43
N GLY A 19 -11.42 11.09 -24.32
CA GLY A 19 -10.95 11.85 -23.16
C GLY A 19 -9.50 11.45 -22.87
N PRO A 20 -8.70 12.37 -22.33
CA PRO A 20 -7.32 12.06 -21.99
C PRO A 20 -7.29 10.75 -21.19
N PRO A 21 -6.45 9.77 -21.55
CA PRO A 21 -6.38 8.52 -20.81
C PRO A 21 -6.17 8.87 -19.34
N ALA A 22 -7.02 8.32 -18.47
CA ALA A 22 -6.93 8.52 -17.03
C ALA A 22 -5.47 8.36 -16.61
N ALA A 23 -4.92 9.36 -15.93
CA ALA A 23 -3.53 9.37 -15.52
C ALA A 23 -3.26 8.05 -14.76
N LYS A 24 -2.44 7.17 -15.35
CA LYS A 24 -2.03 5.89 -14.74
C LYS A 24 -1.06 6.19 -13.58
N GLY A 25 -1.58 6.71 -12.49
CA GLY A 25 -0.83 6.96 -11.25
C GLY A 25 -0.62 5.65 -10.49
N ASN A 26 0.55 5.50 -9.88
CA ASN A 26 0.81 4.44 -8.92
C ASN A 26 0.36 4.91 -7.53
N PHE A 27 -0.27 4.03 -6.75
CA PHE A 27 -0.61 4.33 -5.35
C PHE A 27 0.65 4.65 -4.53
N LEU A 28 1.65 3.78 -4.63
CA LEU A 28 3.00 3.99 -4.11
C LEU A 28 3.96 3.90 -5.27
N TYR A 29 4.87 4.86 -5.38
CA TYR A 29 5.89 4.87 -6.40
C TYR A 29 7.28 4.84 -5.77
N PHE A 30 8.02 3.77 -6.05
CA PHE A 30 9.43 3.64 -5.69
C PHE A 30 10.26 3.89 -6.94
N LYS A 31 11.08 4.95 -6.93
CA LYS A 31 11.99 5.24 -8.04
C LYS A 31 12.98 4.07 -8.21
N PRO A 32 13.19 3.54 -9.42
CA PRO A 32 14.14 2.46 -9.67
C PRO A 32 15.54 2.76 -9.11
N GLY A 33 16.11 1.77 -8.41
CA GLY A 33 17.44 1.85 -7.79
C GLY A 33 17.58 2.77 -6.57
N GLN A 34 16.52 3.49 -6.18
CA GLN A 34 16.51 4.30 -4.96
C GLN A 34 15.98 3.47 -3.79
N GLU A 35 16.73 3.42 -2.69
CA GLU A 35 16.23 2.83 -1.44
C GLU A 35 15.41 3.86 -0.66
N TYR A 36 14.25 3.42 -0.17
CA TYR A 36 13.37 4.15 0.73
C TYR A 36 13.35 3.44 2.08
N GLN A 37 13.85 4.09 3.12
CA GLN A 37 13.94 3.51 4.46
C GLN A 37 12.80 4.01 5.36
N TYR A 38 12.10 3.08 5.98
CA TYR A 38 11.01 3.35 6.92
C TYR A 38 11.32 2.77 8.29
N ARG A 39 10.89 3.49 9.33
CA ARG A 39 10.91 3.01 10.71
C ARG A 39 9.53 2.45 11.05
N PHE A 40 9.50 1.22 11.53
CA PHE A 40 8.31 0.55 12.02
C PHE A 40 8.42 0.40 13.54
N THR A 41 7.34 0.71 14.23
CA THR A 41 7.21 0.51 15.66
C THR A 41 5.85 -0.09 15.94
N SER A 42 5.79 -1.15 16.76
CA SER A 42 4.55 -1.76 17.20
C SER A 42 4.63 -2.07 18.69
N ASP A 43 3.59 -1.69 19.43
CA ASP A 43 3.39 -2.09 20.82
C ASP A 43 2.22 -3.06 20.89
N THR A 44 2.44 -4.23 21.48
CA THR A 44 1.41 -5.24 21.69
C THR A 44 1.34 -5.58 23.17
N SER A 45 0.13 -5.58 23.74
CA SER A 45 -0.08 -5.97 25.14
C SER A 45 -1.05 -7.14 25.21
N MET A 46 -0.63 -8.23 25.86
CA MET A 46 -1.47 -9.41 26.08
C MET A 46 -1.78 -9.55 27.57
N LYS A 47 -3.07 -9.53 27.92
CA LYS A 47 -3.51 -9.63 29.31
C LYS A 47 -3.04 -10.94 29.92
N GLY A 48 -2.27 -10.87 31.01
CA GLY A 48 -1.75 -12.03 31.73
C GLY A 48 -0.52 -12.68 31.12
N ILE A 49 0.06 -12.11 30.04
CA ILE A 49 1.32 -12.57 29.45
C ILE A 49 2.37 -11.47 29.60
N ASP A 50 2.42 -10.52 28.66
CA ASP A 50 3.37 -9.41 28.72
C ASP A 50 2.99 -8.28 27.76
N LYS A 51 3.78 -7.20 27.81
CA LYS A 51 3.89 -6.19 26.78
C LYS A 51 5.12 -6.47 25.91
N PHE A 52 4.92 -6.38 24.61
CA PHE A 52 5.95 -6.53 23.59
C PHE A 52 6.07 -5.23 22.79
N SER A 53 7.30 -4.78 22.57
CA SER A 53 7.59 -3.62 21.73
C SER A 53 8.53 -4.06 20.61
N LEU A 54 8.03 -4.03 19.37
CA LEU A 54 8.77 -4.27 18.14
C LEU A 54 9.25 -2.94 17.58
N ALA A 55 10.53 -2.85 17.21
CA ALA A 55 11.04 -1.77 16.39
C ALA A 55 11.83 -2.37 15.21
N ALA A 56 11.64 -1.81 14.02
CA ALA A 56 12.38 -2.23 12.85
C ALA A 56 12.72 -1.04 11.95
N LYS A 57 13.82 -1.16 11.22
CA LYS A 57 14.15 -0.33 10.07
C LYS A 57 14.09 -1.22 8.85
N VAL A 58 13.32 -0.81 7.84
CA VAL A 58 13.12 -1.60 6.61
C VAL A 58 13.36 -0.71 5.41
N GLY A 59 14.23 -1.17 4.51
CA GLY A 59 14.49 -0.59 3.20
C GLY A 59 13.66 -1.24 2.11
N TYR A 60 13.16 -0.43 1.20
CA TYR A 60 12.44 -0.86 0.01
C TYR A 60 13.12 -0.26 -1.22
N THR A 61 13.52 -1.12 -2.16
CA THR A 61 14.17 -0.70 -3.40
C THR A 61 13.44 -1.30 -4.59
N ASN A 62 13.08 -0.47 -5.55
CA ASN A 62 12.56 -0.97 -6.83
C ASN A 62 13.72 -1.53 -7.66
N ILE A 63 13.62 -2.83 -7.97
CA ILE A 63 14.64 -3.62 -8.69
C ILE A 63 14.16 -4.07 -10.08
N GLY A 64 12.92 -3.76 -10.45
CA GLY A 64 12.33 -4.15 -11.72
C GLY A 64 10.92 -3.58 -11.89
N GLU A 65 10.51 -3.35 -13.12
CA GLU A 65 9.16 -2.88 -13.45
C GLU A 65 8.61 -3.69 -14.62
N ASP A 66 7.31 -3.95 -14.59
CA ASP A 66 6.55 -4.44 -15.74
C ASP A 66 5.34 -3.53 -16.01
N GLU A 67 4.48 -3.92 -16.95
CA GLU A 67 3.37 -3.08 -17.39
C GLU A 67 2.39 -2.73 -16.26
N ASP A 68 2.29 -3.55 -15.21
CA ASP A 68 1.26 -3.45 -14.18
C ASP A 68 1.81 -3.41 -12.75
N SER A 69 3.11 -3.60 -12.56
CA SER A 69 3.73 -3.71 -11.24
C SER A 69 5.19 -3.25 -11.20
N GLN A 70 5.65 -2.99 -9.98
CA GLN A 70 7.05 -2.79 -9.62
C GLN A 70 7.47 -3.94 -8.71
N GLU A 71 8.64 -4.53 -8.96
CA GLU A 71 9.26 -5.49 -8.06
C GLU A 71 10.08 -4.75 -7.02
N ILE A 72 9.74 -4.96 -5.76
CA ILE A 72 10.34 -4.30 -4.61
C ILE A 72 11.18 -5.31 -3.83
N TYR A 73 12.48 -5.07 -3.76
CA TYR A 73 13.37 -5.72 -2.81
C TYR A 73 13.17 -5.15 -1.41
N LEU A 74 13.02 -6.04 -0.42
CA LEU A 74 12.84 -5.70 0.98
C LEU A 74 14.07 -6.11 1.78
N HIS A 75 14.65 -5.15 2.49
CA HIS A 75 15.80 -5.35 3.36
C HIS A 75 15.49 -4.89 4.78
N VAL A 76 15.84 -5.69 5.80
CA VAL A 76 15.59 -5.38 7.22
C VAL A 76 16.93 -5.19 7.94
N PRO A 77 17.55 -4.00 7.89
CA PRO A 77 18.84 -3.76 8.52
C PRO A 77 18.79 -3.71 10.06
N GLU A 78 17.65 -3.37 10.65
CA GLU A 78 17.49 -3.31 12.10
C GLU A 78 16.17 -3.96 12.50
N LEU A 79 16.22 -4.88 13.47
CA LEU A 79 15.05 -5.53 14.04
C LEU A 79 15.27 -5.74 15.54
N SER A 80 14.30 -5.31 16.34
CA SER A 80 14.29 -5.60 17.77
C SER A 80 12.88 -5.90 18.27
N LEU A 81 12.79 -6.89 19.15
CA LEU A 81 11.59 -7.20 19.91
C LEU A 81 11.97 -7.25 21.39
N VAL A 82 11.34 -6.40 22.17
CA VAL A 82 11.57 -6.31 23.61
C VAL A 82 10.31 -6.80 24.31
N ALA A 83 10.43 -7.83 25.16
CA ALA A 83 9.35 -8.35 26.00
C ALA A 83 9.54 -7.89 27.44
N GLY A 84 8.54 -7.27 28.07
CA GLY A 84 8.59 -6.90 29.49
C GLY A 84 8.30 -5.43 29.78
N THR A 85 7.93 -5.15 31.03
CA THR A 85 7.64 -3.80 31.54
C THR A 85 8.84 -3.09 32.21
N GLY A 86 10.08 -3.58 32.05
CA GLY A 86 11.25 -3.05 32.77
C GLY A 86 12.63 -3.30 32.13
N LYS A 87 13.65 -2.62 32.66
CA LYS A 87 15.03 -2.42 32.14
C LYS A 87 15.91 -3.67 31.91
N SER A 88 15.36 -4.88 32.02
CA SER A 88 16.11 -6.15 31.89
C SER A 88 15.62 -7.01 30.73
N SER A 89 14.89 -6.43 29.79
CA SER A 89 14.38 -7.12 28.61
C SER A 89 15.41 -7.02 27.47
N GLY A 90 16.12 -8.12 27.22
CA GLY A 90 16.98 -8.25 26.05
C GLY A 90 16.17 -8.28 24.75
N ASN A 91 16.84 -8.02 23.63
CA ASN A 91 16.24 -8.24 22.32
C ASN A 91 16.00 -9.75 22.13
N VAL A 92 14.75 -10.16 21.97
CA VAL A 92 14.37 -11.56 21.78
C VAL A 92 14.74 -12.06 20.37
N LEU A 93 15.06 -11.15 19.44
CA LEU A 93 15.41 -11.43 18.05
C LEU A 93 16.88 -11.06 17.74
N ASP A 94 17.76 -11.09 18.73
CA ASP A 94 19.17 -10.67 18.54
C ASP A 94 19.92 -11.55 17.53
N ASP A 95 19.53 -12.82 17.43
CA ASP A 95 20.13 -13.84 16.58
C ASP A 95 19.46 -13.96 15.21
N TRP A 96 18.44 -13.14 14.95
CA TRP A 96 17.72 -13.15 13.69
C TRP A 96 18.51 -12.42 12.61
N ASP A 97 19.28 -13.19 11.83
CA ASP A 97 19.76 -12.73 10.54
C ASP A 97 18.61 -12.66 9.52
N MET A 98 18.31 -11.45 9.05
CA MET A 98 17.27 -11.13 8.07
C MET A 98 17.83 -10.86 6.67
N ALA A 99 19.12 -11.09 6.41
CA ALA A 99 19.81 -10.68 5.18
C ALA A 99 19.41 -11.47 3.91
N LYS A 100 18.86 -12.67 4.07
CA LYS A 100 18.42 -13.51 2.95
C LYS A 100 17.39 -12.80 2.06
N TRP A 101 17.50 -13.06 0.76
CA TRP A 101 16.72 -12.37 -0.27
C TRP A 101 15.20 -12.48 -0.05
N PHE A 102 14.53 -11.35 -0.21
CA PHE A 102 13.07 -11.26 -0.27
C PHE A 102 12.66 -10.10 -1.18
N SER A 103 11.81 -10.38 -2.17
CA SER A 103 11.21 -9.35 -3.03
C SER A 103 9.73 -9.65 -3.26
N PHE A 104 8.97 -8.66 -3.70
CA PHE A 104 7.56 -8.82 -4.02
C PHE A 104 7.11 -7.88 -5.13
N LYS A 105 6.09 -8.29 -5.91
CA LYS A 105 5.44 -7.44 -6.91
C LYS A 105 4.36 -6.60 -6.26
N LEU A 106 4.48 -5.28 -6.41
CA LEU A 106 3.50 -4.29 -6.00
C LEU A 106 2.80 -3.73 -7.24
N SER A 107 1.50 -4.01 -7.38
CA SER A 107 0.72 -3.50 -8.51
C SER A 107 0.60 -1.97 -8.46
N ARG A 108 0.24 -1.35 -9.59
CA ARG A 108 -0.07 0.10 -9.62
C ARG A 108 -1.13 0.52 -8.61
N ARG A 109 -2.03 -0.41 -8.25
CA ARG A 109 -3.13 -0.22 -7.28
C ARG A 109 -2.69 -0.43 -5.83
N GLY A 110 -1.43 -0.78 -5.59
CA GLY A 110 -0.87 -1.03 -4.27
C GLY A 110 -1.00 -2.47 -3.78
N GLU A 111 -1.45 -3.40 -4.62
CA GLU A 111 -1.65 -4.80 -4.20
C GLU A 111 -0.32 -5.57 -4.25
N VAL A 112 -0.06 -6.41 -3.25
CA VAL A 112 1.05 -7.36 -3.32
C VAL A 112 0.55 -8.61 -4.03
N THR A 113 1.05 -8.86 -5.24
CA THR A 113 0.53 -9.93 -6.13
C THR A 113 1.41 -11.17 -6.15
N THR A 114 2.71 -11.04 -5.88
CA THR A 114 3.67 -12.14 -5.89
C THR A 114 4.78 -11.87 -4.89
N VAL A 115 5.27 -12.93 -4.24
CA VAL A 115 6.38 -12.87 -3.28
C VAL A 115 7.46 -13.86 -3.73
N TYR A 116 8.71 -13.40 -3.74
CA TYR A 116 9.91 -14.18 -4.02
C TYR A 116 10.79 -14.19 -2.77
N HIS A 117 11.33 -15.35 -2.41
CA HIS A 117 12.20 -15.48 -1.24
C HIS A 117 13.19 -16.64 -1.39
N ASP A 118 14.23 -16.61 -0.57
CA ASP A 118 15.13 -17.76 -0.41
C ASP A 118 14.33 -18.98 0.10
N PRO A 119 14.44 -20.16 -0.54
CA PRO A 119 13.66 -21.34 -0.18
C PRO A 119 14.11 -21.97 1.15
N ALA A 120 15.28 -21.60 1.67
CA ALA A 120 15.79 -22.03 2.96
C ALA A 120 15.63 -20.94 4.04
N GLU A 121 14.83 -19.90 3.79
CA GLU A 121 14.47 -18.90 4.81
C GLU A 121 13.64 -19.57 5.92
N ASP A 122 13.94 -19.21 7.17
CA ASP A 122 13.13 -19.63 8.31
C ASP A 122 11.70 -19.05 8.21
N ASP A 123 10.69 -19.87 8.52
CA ASP A 123 9.28 -19.50 8.34
C ASP A 123 8.86 -18.28 9.18
N HIS A 124 9.43 -18.09 10.38
CA HIS A 124 9.10 -16.94 11.21
C HIS A 124 9.73 -15.65 10.66
N LYS A 125 10.97 -15.73 10.15
CA LYS A 125 11.62 -14.61 9.46
C LYS A 125 10.86 -14.24 8.18
N LEU A 126 10.42 -15.24 7.42
CA LEU A 126 9.62 -15.06 6.23
C LEU A 126 8.26 -14.42 6.55
N ALA A 127 7.59 -14.85 7.62
CA ALA A 127 6.33 -14.25 8.08
C ALA A 127 6.51 -12.77 8.46
N MET A 128 7.61 -12.43 9.14
CA MET A 128 7.94 -11.03 9.47
C MET A 128 8.15 -10.17 8.22
N LYS A 129 8.89 -10.66 7.22
CA LYS A 129 9.10 -9.97 5.93
C LYS A 129 7.78 -9.78 5.17
N LYS A 130 6.93 -10.81 5.14
CA LYS A 130 5.55 -10.71 4.60
C LYS A 130 4.71 -9.68 5.35
N GLY A 131 4.86 -9.59 6.66
CA GLY A 131 4.24 -8.55 7.49
C GLY A 131 4.63 -7.14 7.03
N PHE A 132 5.93 -6.88 6.87
CA PHE A 132 6.41 -5.59 6.36
C PHE A 132 5.91 -5.26 4.94
N ALA A 133 5.91 -6.23 4.02
CA ALA A 133 5.33 -6.04 2.70
C ALA A 133 3.82 -5.73 2.77
N GLY A 134 3.08 -6.42 3.64
CA GLY A 134 1.66 -6.16 3.91
C GLY A 134 1.38 -4.76 4.48
N LEU A 135 2.35 -4.17 5.19
CA LEU A 135 2.27 -2.78 5.63
C LEU A 135 2.42 -1.77 4.49
N LEU A 136 2.87 -2.16 3.30
CA LEU A 136 2.77 -1.32 2.10
C LEU A 136 1.54 -1.65 1.25
N ALA A 137 1.03 -2.88 1.32
CA ALA A 137 -0.11 -3.33 0.55
C ALA A 137 -1.37 -2.49 0.80
N SER A 138 -2.10 -2.16 -0.26
CA SER A 138 -3.44 -1.55 -0.27
C SER A 138 -4.16 -1.97 -1.54
N ARG A 139 -5.47 -1.78 -1.61
CA ARG A 139 -6.25 -2.10 -2.80
C ARG A 139 -7.00 -0.88 -3.26
N LEU A 140 -6.35 -0.03 -4.05
CA LEU A 140 -7.01 1.14 -4.64
C LEU A 140 -7.90 0.73 -5.82
N HIS A 141 -9.17 1.11 -5.73
CA HIS A 141 -10.11 1.07 -6.84
C HIS A 141 -10.07 2.41 -7.59
N ASP A 142 -10.22 2.35 -8.92
CA ASP A 142 -10.41 3.55 -9.73
C ASP A 142 -11.82 4.09 -9.47
N SER A 143 -11.96 5.42 -9.52
CA SER A 143 -13.25 6.14 -9.59
C SER A 143 -14.22 5.58 -10.63
N HIS A 144 -13.71 4.90 -11.67
CA HIS A 144 -14.50 4.25 -12.71
C HIS A 144 -15.02 2.85 -12.38
N GLU A 145 -14.64 2.24 -11.24
CA GLU A 145 -15.25 1.01 -10.68
C GLU A 145 -16.47 1.41 -9.80
N THR A 146 -17.34 2.24 -10.40
CA THR A 146 -18.23 3.27 -9.83
C THR A 146 -19.27 2.83 -8.81
N ASP A 147 -19.65 1.56 -8.74
CA ASP A 147 -20.83 1.17 -7.95
C ASP A 147 -20.53 1.05 -6.46
N LEU A 148 -19.24 1.02 -6.09
CA LEU A 148 -18.77 0.85 -4.71
C LEU A 148 -18.26 2.16 -4.07
N VAL A 149 -18.03 3.20 -4.88
CA VAL A 149 -17.40 4.45 -4.44
C VAL A 149 -18.48 5.47 -4.04
N ARG A 150 -18.46 5.86 -2.76
CA ARG A 150 -19.27 6.94 -2.20
C ARG A 150 -18.46 8.23 -2.20
N GLU A 151 -18.77 9.14 -3.11
CA GLU A 151 -18.12 10.46 -3.20
C GLU A 151 -18.65 11.44 -2.15
N HIS A 152 -17.75 12.29 -1.65
CA HIS A 152 -18.04 13.39 -0.74
C HIS A 152 -17.28 14.65 -1.18
N PRO A 153 -17.69 15.87 -0.80
CA PRO A 153 -17.07 17.12 -1.28
C PRO A 153 -15.55 17.27 -1.03
N LYS A 154 -14.96 16.43 -0.17
CA LYS A 154 -13.54 16.48 0.21
C LYS A 154 -12.83 15.14 0.02
N GLY A 155 -13.41 14.20 -0.72
CA GLY A 155 -12.85 12.86 -0.85
C GLY A 155 -13.84 11.78 -1.27
N TRP A 156 -13.48 10.53 -1.05
CA TRP A 156 -14.29 9.38 -1.42
C TRP A 156 -14.09 8.23 -0.43
N THR A 157 -15.05 7.31 -0.40
CA THR A 157 -15.03 6.13 0.46
C THR A 157 -15.49 4.90 -0.33
N TYR A 158 -14.91 3.73 -0.09
CA TYR A 158 -15.47 2.46 -0.56
C TYR A 158 -15.21 1.32 0.43
N ASP A 159 -16.01 0.26 0.32
CA ASP A 159 -15.85 -0.97 1.10
C ASP A 159 -15.44 -2.12 0.17
N VAL A 160 -14.53 -2.97 0.61
CA VAL A 160 -13.99 -4.08 -0.18
C VAL A 160 -13.67 -5.29 0.69
N LYS A 161 -13.81 -6.48 0.09
CA LYS A 161 -13.27 -7.73 0.64
C LYS A 161 -11.85 -7.95 0.13
N GLU A 162 -10.92 -8.15 1.06
CA GLU A 162 -9.52 -8.40 0.77
C GLU A 162 -9.06 -9.74 1.30
N PHE A 163 -7.95 -10.23 0.75
CA PHE A 163 -7.21 -11.37 1.27
C PHE A 163 -5.82 -10.88 1.68
N GLY A 164 -5.55 -10.93 2.99
CA GLY A 164 -4.23 -10.60 3.55
C GLY A 164 -3.52 -11.84 4.05
N HIS A 165 -2.34 -11.65 4.66
CA HIS A 165 -1.59 -12.75 5.27
C HIS A 165 -2.38 -13.50 6.36
N GLU A 166 -3.33 -12.82 7.02
CA GLU A 166 -4.20 -13.37 8.06
C GLU A 166 -5.51 -13.97 7.51
N GLY A 167 -5.73 -13.94 6.19
CA GLY A 167 -6.95 -14.44 5.53
C GLY A 167 -7.89 -13.34 5.04
N HIS A 168 -9.13 -13.74 4.74
CA HIS A 168 -10.16 -12.84 4.19
C HIS A 168 -10.69 -11.86 5.25
N HIS A 169 -10.84 -10.59 4.87
CA HIS A 169 -11.42 -9.57 5.75
C HIS A 169 -12.10 -8.45 4.96
N ASP A 170 -13.05 -7.78 5.61
CA ASP A 170 -13.68 -6.56 5.12
C ASP A 170 -12.82 -5.34 5.49
N ALA A 171 -12.64 -4.42 4.52
CA ALA A 171 -11.91 -3.18 4.69
C ALA A 171 -12.69 -2.00 4.09
N THR A 172 -12.65 -0.87 4.80
CA THR A 172 -13.16 0.41 4.32
C THR A 172 -11.99 1.34 4.01
N TYR A 173 -11.99 1.93 2.83
CA TYR A 173 -11.02 2.94 2.43
C TYR A 173 -11.66 4.32 2.39
N VAL A 174 -10.94 5.32 2.88
CA VAL A 174 -11.34 6.73 2.81
C VAL A 174 -10.17 7.55 2.31
N ALA A 175 -10.35 8.25 1.20
CA ALA A 175 -9.45 9.34 0.79
C ALA A 175 -10.07 10.66 1.22
N ARG A 176 -9.29 11.54 1.84
CA ARG A 176 -9.75 12.87 2.26
C ARG A 176 -8.59 13.86 2.36
N LEU A 177 -8.90 15.15 2.41
CA LEU A 177 -7.95 16.16 2.85
C LEU A 177 -7.97 16.31 4.38
N ASP A 178 -6.80 16.44 5.00
CA ASP A 178 -6.71 16.84 6.42
C ASP A 178 -6.89 18.36 6.61
N LYS A 179 -6.78 18.83 7.86
CA LYS A 179 -6.93 20.25 8.21
C LYS A 179 -5.85 21.15 7.57
N GLU A 180 -4.72 20.56 7.18
CA GLU A 180 -3.57 21.23 6.58
C GLU A 180 -3.58 21.15 5.05
N GLY A 181 -4.58 20.48 4.47
CA GLY A 181 -4.71 20.28 3.02
C GLY A 181 -3.87 19.12 2.47
N ASN A 182 -3.32 18.25 3.32
CA ASN A 182 -2.61 17.05 2.88
C ASN A 182 -3.62 15.97 2.47
N HIS A 183 -3.27 15.16 1.47
CA HIS A 183 -4.05 13.98 1.15
C HIS A 183 -3.80 12.90 2.21
N VAL A 184 -4.90 12.40 2.78
CA VAL A 184 -4.93 11.30 3.74
C VAL A 184 -5.72 10.16 3.15
N PHE A 185 -5.07 9.00 3.06
CA PHE A 185 -5.71 7.73 2.73
C PHE A 185 -5.76 6.87 3.98
N LEU A 186 -6.98 6.51 4.38
CA LEU A 186 -7.28 5.70 5.53
C LEU A 186 -7.79 4.33 5.06
N LYS A 187 -7.25 3.26 5.62
CA LYS A 187 -7.83 1.92 5.54
C LYS A 187 -8.22 1.47 6.93
N THR A 188 -9.47 1.10 7.12
CA THR A 188 -9.99 0.52 8.37
C THR A 188 -10.45 -0.89 8.08
N ARG A 189 -9.95 -1.87 8.84
CA ARG A 189 -10.45 -3.24 8.79
C ARG A 189 -11.48 -3.42 9.90
N SER A 190 -12.68 -3.86 9.53
CA SER A 190 -13.85 -3.91 10.42
C SER A 190 -13.94 -5.20 11.25
N GLN A 191 -13.28 -6.28 10.84
CA GLN A 191 -13.28 -7.56 11.56
C GLN A 191 -11.91 -8.25 11.54
N HIS A 192 -11.59 -8.98 12.62
CA HIS A 192 -10.45 -9.89 12.61
C HIS A 192 -10.85 -11.17 11.85
N PRO A 193 -10.00 -11.72 10.98
CA PRO A 193 -10.27 -12.97 10.27
C PRO A 193 -10.39 -14.23 11.16
N LEU A 194 -10.23 -14.12 12.48
CA LEU A 194 -10.32 -15.24 13.42
C LEU A 194 -11.59 -15.08 14.26
N GLU A 195 -12.42 -16.13 14.29
CA GLU A 195 -13.79 -16.13 14.83
C GLU A 195 -13.93 -15.63 16.29
N ASN A 196 -12.85 -15.71 17.07
CA ASN A 196 -12.81 -15.31 18.48
C ASN A 196 -11.84 -14.17 18.80
N ALA A 197 -11.20 -13.58 17.78
CA ALA A 197 -10.28 -12.46 17.97
C ALA A 197 -11.00 -11.14 17.70
N ARG A 198 -10.71 -10.13 18.52
CA ARG A 198 -11.16 -8.74 18.28
C ARG A 198 -9.93 -7.87 18.09
N SER A 199 -9.78 -7.28 16.90
CA SER A 199 -8.77 -6.26 16.63
C SER A 199 -9.41 -5.12 15.84
N ASN A 200 -9.08 -3.88 16.22
CA ASN A 200 -9.30 -2.73 15.36
C ASN A 200 -7.99 -2.46 14.61
N TYR A 201 -8.03 -2.46 13.29
CA TYR A 201 -6.86 -2.12 12.48
C TYR A 201 -7.17 -0.90 11.64
N THR A 202 -6.29 0.11 11.77
CA THR A 202 -6.37 1.36 11.04
C THR A 202 -5.00 1.67 10.46
N LYS A 203 -4.95 1.89 9.16
CA LYS A 203 -3.76 2.30 8.42
C LYS A 203 -3.97 3.68 7.85
N VAL A 204 -2.99 4.56 8.00
CA VAL A 204 -3.05 5.94 7.51
C VAL A 204 -1.83 6.22 6.64
N TYR A 205 -2.06 6.62 5.40
CA TYR A 205 -1.06 7.21 4.54
C TYR A 205 -1.33 8.70 4.42
N THR A 206 -0.35 9.52 4.75
CA THR A 206 -0.42 10.98 4.57
C THR A 206 0.59 11.38 3.52
N HIS A 207 0.10 11.91 2.39
CA HIS A 207 0.95 12.55 1.40
C HIS A 207 1.05 14.04 1.69
N ARG A 208 2.22 14.48 2.14
CA ARG A 208 2.52 15.90 2.43
C ARG A 208 3.22 16.52 1.23
N TYR A 209 2.62 17.58 0.67
CA TYR A 209 3.32 18.43 -0.30
C TYR A 209 4.29 19.34 0.45
N THR A 210 5.56 18.96 0.55
CA THR A 210 6.61 19.92 0.92
C THR A 210 6.88 20.82 -0.29
N LYS A 211 6.49 22.10 -0.21
CA LYS A 211 7.00 23.13 -1.13
C LYS A 211 8.52 23.19 -0.96
N VAL A 212 9.26 22.59 -1.88
CA VAL A 212 10.71 22.77 -1.97
C VAL A 212 10.93 24.21 -2.44
N TYR A 213 11.26 25.11 -1.52
CA TYR A 213 11.72 26.45 -1.87
C TYR A 213 13.12 26.34 -2.47
N THR A 214 13.21 26.28 -3.80
CA THR A 214 14.48 26.41 -4.49
C THR A 214 15.01 27.83 -4.28
N HIS A 215 15.89 28.02 -3.30
CA HIS A 215 16.71 29.23 -3.23
C HIS A 215 17.66 29.20 -4.42
N ARG A 216 17.38 30.00 -5.44
CA ARG A 216 18.39 30.37 -6.42
C ARG A 216 19.33 31.33 -5.72
N TYR A 217 20.55 30.88 -5.42
CA TYR A 217 21.65 31.80 -5.20
C TYR A 217 21.91 32.50 -6.53
N THR A 218 21.59 33.79 -6.59
CA THR A 218 22.10 34.73 -7.61
C THR A 218 23.50 35.14 -7.26
#